data_AF-A0A285TUX8-F1
#
_entry.id   AF-A0A285TUX8-F1
#
_cell.length_a   1.000
_cell.length_b   1.000
_cell.length_c   1.000
_cell.angle_alpha   90.00
_cell.angle_beta   90.00
_cell.angle_gamma   90.00
#
_symmetry.space_group_name_H-M   'P 1'
#
loop_
_entity.id
_entity.type
_entity.pdbx_description
1 polymer ?
#
loop_
_entity_poly.entity_id
_entity_poly.type
_entity_poly.pdbx_seq_one_letter_code
_entity_poly.pdbx_strand_id
1 'polypeptide(L)'
;MKITIDSIEKMIVHHVGNKSNGEGVGFSEKNVNLEGIEQDIKKLLRKSFEMDDLFRFYFESTIDLNPIYSFCKTIFNDNDSFIAQSKHIAKILYESSNHPKIKSGDVSILYLKGCTVGDNTCDAIGILKSETKQEILQIERCSDGFTAKKTEGISLSKIDKGCIIFNINESEGYQVTVIDKTSRMGDTKYWKDSFLHVKSYNGAYHQTKSLVDVCKDFINTEVSGNKGLTKVEKAMIAVRAKKALLENEILTLEQYTEEVFQDTKLIGKFNDYILEAVLK
;
A
#
# COMPACT_ATOMS: atom_id res chain seq x y z
N MET A 1 -6.04 -7.29 -7.06
CA MET A 1 -5.11 -8.37 -7.52
C MET A 1 -4.21 -8.83 -6.37
N LYS A 2 -3.67 -10.06 -6.36
CA LYS A 2 -2.78 -10.55 -5.28
C LYS A 2 -1.34 -10.72 -5.77
N ILE A 3 -0.40 -10.32 -4.91
CA ILE A 3 1.03 -10.53 -5.08
C ILE A 3 1.38 -12.01 -4.92
N THR A 4 2.32 -12.52 -5.73
CA THR A 4 3.09 -13.74 -5.44
C THR A 4 4.52 -13.36 -5.09
N ILE A 5 5.19 -14.19 -4.31
CA ILE A 5 6.56 -13.96 -3.81
C ILE A 5 7.29 -15.29 -3.93
N ASP A 6 8.39 -15.32 -4.67
CA ASP A 6 9.19 -16.53 -4.85
C ASP A 6 9.97 -16.87 -3.57
N SER A 7 10.82 -15.94 -3.10
CA SER A 7 11.62 -16.10 -1.89
C SER A 7 11.78 -14.80 -1.07
N ILE A 8 12.04 -14.96 0.22
CA ILE A 8 12.48 -13.87 1.11
C ILE A 8 13.98 -14.04 1.30
N GLU A 9 14.77 -13.20 0.64
CA GLU A 9 16.22 -13.34 0.66
C GLU A 9 16.83 -12.83 1.97
N LYS A 10 16.34 -11.67 2.43
CA LYS A 10 16.82 -11.02 3.66
C LYS A 10 15.63 -10.54 4.48
N MET A 11 15.73 -10.66 5.79
CA MET A 11 14.80 -10.06 6.74
C MET A 11 15.59 -9.58 7.94
N ILE A 12 15.36 -8.34 8.36
CA ILE A 12 15.94 -7.77 9.57
C ILE A 12 14.84 -7.11 10.41
N VAL A 13 14.98 -7.17 11.72
CA VAL A 13 14.03 -6.58 12.67
C VAL A 13 14.74 -5.54 13.51
N HIS A 14 14.14 -4.35 13.60
CA HIS A 14 14.56 -3.26 14.46
C HIS A 14 13.46 -2.95 15.47
N HIS A 15 13.82 -2.36 16.60
CA HIS A 15 12.84 -1.76 17.50
C HIS A 15 12.78 -0.24 17.24
N VAL A 16 11.59 0.30 17.04
CA VAL A 16 11.40 1.75 16.84
C VAL A 16 10.41 2.28 17.87
N GLY A 17 10.89 3.19 18.72
CA GLY A 17 10.11 3.88 19.73
C GLY A 17 9.38 5.13 19.21
N ASN A 18 8.69 5.80 20.12
CA ASN A 18 8.12 7.13 19.91
C ASN A 18 9.13 8.22 20.29
N LYS A 19 9.35 9.18 19.39
CA LYS A 19 10.30 10.28 19.60
C LYS A 19 9.85 11.25 20.69
N SER A 20 8.56 11.58 20.73
CA SER A 20 8.00 12.48 21.74
C SER A 20 8.03 11.92 23.15
N ASN A 21 8.12 10.59 23.28
CA ASN A 21 8.28 9.90 24.57
C ASN A 21 9.75 9.57 24.89
N GLY A 22 10.70 9.87 23.99
CA GLY A 22 12.13 9.59 24.21
C GLY A 22 12.50 8.10 24.21
N GLU A 23 11.72 7.24 23.54
CA GLU A 23 11.88 5.78 23.62
C GLU A 23 13.06 5.22 22.79
N GLY A 24 13.59 6.02 21.85
CA GLY A 24 14.77 5.69 21.05
C GLY A 24 14.56 4.61 19.98
N VAL A 25 15.68 4.08 19.47
CA VAL A 25 15.72 3.06 18.41
C VAL A 25 16.70 1.96 18.78
N GLY A 26 16.28 0.70 18.63
CA GLY A 26 17.11 -0.48 18.79
C GLY A 26 17.44 -1.10 17.44
N PHE A 27 18.69 -1.01 17.01
CA PHE A 27 19.14 -1.61 15.74
C PHE A 27 19.55 -3.07 15.91
N SER A 28 19.34 -3.85 14.85
CA SER A 28 19.90 -5.20 14.71
C SER A 28 21.09 -5.12 13.77
N GLU A 29 22.05 -6.02 13.99
CA GLU A 29 23.25 -6.18 13.18
C GLU A 29 23.18 -7.41 12.28
N LYS A 30 22.13 -8.23 12.39
CA LYS A 30 22.02 -9.52 11.70
C LYS A 30 20.62 -9.76 11.14
N ASN A 31 20.58 -10.47 10.02
CA ASN A 31 19.35 -10.99 9.45
C ASN A 31 18.73 -12.06 10.36
N VAL A 32 17.41 -12.16 10.31
CA VAL A 32 16.63 -13.22 10.95
C VAL A 32 16.87 -14.52 10.19
N ASN A 33 17.02 -15.64 10.92
CA ASN A 33 16.97 -16.96 10.29
C ASN A 33 15.53 -17.27 9.86
N LEU A 34 15.33 -17.46 8.56
CA LEU A 34 14.02 -17.71 7.96
C LEU A 34 13.64 -19.19 7.90
N GLU A 35 14.54 -20.08 8.30
CA GLU A 35 14.29 -21.53 8.35
C GLU A 35 13.04 -21.85 9.18
N GLY A 36 12.09 -22.55 8.58
CA GLY A 36 10.82 -22.92 9.21
C GLY A 36 9.76 -21.82 9.30
N ILE A 37 10.06 -20.55 8.96
CA ILE A 37 9.11 -19.43 9.07
C ILE A 37 8.82 -18.68 7.76
N GLU A 38 9.65 -18.87 6.73
CA GLU A 38 9.56 -18.11 5.47
C GLU A 38 8.17 -18.21 4.82
N GLN A 39 7.57 -19.41 4.80
CA GLN A 39 6.26 -19.63 4.18
C GLN A 39 5.12 -18.93 4.92
N ASP A 40 5.21 -18.85 6.25
CA ASP A 40 4.22 -18.14 7.06
C ASP A 40 4.30 -16.62 6.82
N ILE A 41 5.52 -16.07 6.69
CA ILE A 41 5.71 -14.65 6.35
C ILE A 41 5.19 -14.36 4.95
N LYS A 42 5.49 -15.20 3.94
CA LYS A 42 4.93 -15.05 2.60
C LYS A 42 3.40 -15.08 2.63
N LYS A 43 2.81 -16.00 3.40
CA LYS A 43 1.35 -16.10 3.57
C LYS A 43 0.76 -14.87 4.26
N LEU A 44 1.44 -14.31 5.26
CA LEU A 44 1.06 -13.06 5.93
C LEU A 44 1.04 -11.90 4.92
N LEU A 45 2.09 -11.73 4.13
CA LEU A 45 2.19 -10.68 3.11
C LEU A 45 1.07 -10.81 2.06
N ARG A 46 0.89 -12.00 1.48
CA ARG A 46 -0.14 -12.27 0.45
C ARG A 46 -1.57 -12.08 0.95
N LYS A 47 -1.82 -12.31 2.24
CA LYS A 47 -3.14 -12.11 2.85
C LYS A 47 -3.40 -10.66 3.23
N SER A 48 -2.35 -9.91 3.55
CA SER A 48 -2.49 -8.57 4.09
C SER A 48 -2.54 -7.50 3.01
N PHE A 49 -1.75 -7.66 1.95
CA PHE A 49 -1.63 -6.66 0.89
C PHE A 49 -2.55 -6.96 -0.29
N GLU A 50 -3.38 -5.98 -0.63
CA GLU A 50 -4.20 -5.95 -1.83
C GLU A 50 -3.59 -4.93 -2.80
N MET A 51 -3.59 -5.26 -4.10
CA MET A 51 -3.01 -4.40 -5.16
C MET A 51 -4.04 -3.44 -5.76
N ASP A 52 -5.07 -3.10 -4.99
CA ASP A 52 -6.21 -2.34 -5.48
C ASP A 52 -6.05 -0.83 -5.28
N ASP A 53 -5.16 -0.41 -4.36
CA ASP A 53 -4.75 0.98 -4.12
C ASP A 53 -3.22 1.06 -4.13
N LEU A 54 -2.68 1.59 -5.23
CA LEU A 54 -1.25 1.79 -5.41
C LEU A 54 -0.86 3.24 -5.14
N PHE A 55 0.37 3.40 -4.70
CA PHE A 55 1.02 4.65 -4.36
C PHE A 55 2.38 4.73 -5.04
N ARG A 56 2.97 5.92 -5.06
CA ARG A 56 4.37 6.15 -5.42
C ARG A 56 5.00 7.07 -4.40
N PHE A 57 6.31 6.95 -4.22
CA PHE A 57 7.07 7.94 -3.48
C PHE A 57 6.96 9.31 -4.16
N TYR A 58 6.99 10.35 -3.33
CA TYR A 58 6.89 11.72 -3.78
C TYR A 58 7.72 12.64 -2.89
N PHE A 59 8.16 13.74 -3.50
CA PHE A 59 8.69 14.90 -2.83
C PHE A 59 8.45 16.12 -3.72
N GLU A 60 8.20 17.29 -3.13
CA GLU A 60 7.75 18.48 -3.87
C GLU A 60 8.75 18.94 -4.93
N SER A 61 10.04 18.94 -4.59
CA SER A 61 11.10 19.42 -5.48
C SER A 61 11.68 18.31 -6.37
N THR A 62 12.18 17.23 -5.78
CA THR A 62 12.66 16.06 -6.52
C THR A 62 12.57 14.81 -5.68
N ILE A 63 12.21 13.68 -6.32
CA ILE A 63 11.99 12.41 -5.65
C ILE A 63 13.23 11.87 -4.94
N ASP A 64 14.44 12.22 -5.40
CA ASP A 64 15.70 11.83 -4.74
C ASP A 64 15.83 12.40 -3.31
N LEU A 65 15.03 13.41 -2.96
CA LEU A 65 14.94 13.95 -1.59
C LEU A 65 13.98 13.18 -0.68
N ASN A 66 13.23 12.21 -1.19
CA ASN A 66 12.49 11.26 -0.36
C ASN A 66 13.49 10.25 0.25
N PRO A 67 13.70 10.22 1.58
CA PRO A 67 14.73 9.37 2.19
C PRO A 67 14.46 7.88 1.97
N ILE A 68 13.19 7.46 2.07
CA ILE A 68 12.82 6.04 1.95
C ILE A 68 13.04 5.56 0.52
N TYR A 69 12.66 6.36 -0.48
CA TYR A 69 12.97 6.10 -1.88
C TYR A 69 14.48 5.91 -2.10
N SER A 70 15.30 6.83 -1.59
CA SER A 70 16.76 6.80 -1.76
C SER A 70 17.42 5.58 -1.09
N PHE A 71 16.93 5.17 0.09
CA PHE A 71 17.39 3.95 0.74
C PHE A 71 16.95 2.70 -0.03
N CYS A 72 15.70 2.62 -0.47
CA CYS A 72 15.20 1.51 -1.30
C CYS A 72 15.99 1.39 -2.62
N LYS A 73 16.24 2.51 -3.30
CA LYS A 73 17.07 2.56 -4.52
C LYS A 73 18.48 2.04 -4.27
N THR A 74 19.08 2.41 -3.15
CA THR A 74 20.42 1.90 -2.77
C THR A 74 20.38 0.39 -2.53
N ILE A 75 19.35 -0.12 -1.84
CA ILE A 75 19.17 -1.56 -1.58
C ILE A 75 18.94 -2.35 -2.89
N PHE A 76 18.15 -1.81 -3.83
CA PHE A 76 17.89 -2.48 -5.11
C PHE A 76 19.15 -2.54 -6.00
N ASN A 77 20.00 -1.49 -5.96
CA ASN A 77 21.23 -1.43 -6.73
C ASN A 77 22.39 -2.20 -6.09
N ASP A 78 22.46 -2.21 -4.76
CA ASP A 78 23.46 -2.92 -3.99
C ASP A 78 22.82 -3.62 -2.79
N ASN A 79 22.62 -4.93 -2.94
CA ASN A 79 22.00 -5.75 -1.91
C ASN A 79 22.87 -5.89 -0.65
N ASP A 80 24.19 -5.68 -0.72
CA ASP A 80 25.06 -5.72 0.47
C ASP A 80 24.85 -4.50 1.37
N SER A 81 24.29 -3.42 0.83
CA SER A 81 23.89 -2.24 1.60
C SER A 81 22.67 -2.48 2.51
N PHE A 82 21.97 -3.62 2.38
CA PHE A 82 20.68 -3.89 3.03
C PHE A 82 20.64 -3.55 4.53
N ILE A 83 21.61 -4.04 5.31
CA ILE A 83 21.63 -3.82 6.77
C ILE A 83 21.91 -2.35 7.11
N ALA A 84 22.78 -1.68 6.35
CA ALA A 84 23.06 -0.26 6.59
C ALA A 84 21.83 0.61 6.30
N GLN A 85 21.17 0.35 5.17
CA GLN A 85 19.99 1.11 4.75
C GLN A 85 18.76 0.78 5.61
N SER A 86 18.62 -0.45 6.13
CA SER A 86 17.53 -0.82 7.04
C SER A 86 17.58 0.00 8.34
N LYS A 87 18.78 0.29 8.87
CA LYS A 87 18.96 1.17 10.02
C LYS A 87 18.56 2.61 9.70
N HIS A 88 18.88 3.11 8.51
CA HIS A 88 18.45 4.44 8.09
C HIS A 88 16.93 4.53 7.96
N ILE A 89 16.28 3.52 7.39
CA ILE A 89 14.81 3.42 7.33
C ILE A 89 14.21 3.46 8.75
N ALA A 90 14.72 2.65 9.68
CA ALA A 90 14.26 2.64 11.07
C ALA A 90 14.48 4.00 11.77
N LYS A 91 15.59 4.70 11.48
CA LYS A 91 15.84 6.05 11.99
C LYS A 91 14.83 7.06 11.47
N ILE A 92 14.54 7.08 10.16
CA ILE A 92 13.51 7.99 9.61
C ILE A 92 12.15 7.70 10.23
N LEU A 93 11.78 6.43 10.41
CA LEU A 93 10.52 6.08 11.07
C LEU A 93 10.44 6.62 12.50
N TYR A 94 11.53 6.57 13.27
CA TYR A 94 11.60 7.18 14.60
C TYR A 94 11.44 8.71 14.54
N GLU A 95 12.15 9.37 13.63
CA GLU A 95 12.06 10.83 13.45
C GLU A 95 10.64 11.27 13.07
N SER A 96 9.92 10.46 12.29
CA SER A 96 8.52 10.69 11.90
C SER A 96 7.50 10.30 12.98
N SER A 97 7.92 9.63 14.07
CA SER A 97 7.05 9.18 15.17
C SER A 97 6.95 10.22 16.29
N ASN A 98 6.46 11.42 15.96
CA ASN A 98 6.49 12.62 16.82
C ASN A 98 5.14 12.96 17.50
N HIS A 99 4.14 12.09 17.43
CA HIS A 99 2.87 12.28 18.12
C HIS A 99 2.72 11.27 19.27
N PRO A 100 2.32 11.68 20.50
CA PRO A 100 2.28 10.78 21.67
C PRO A 100 1.43 9.51 21.51
N LYS A 101 0.49 9.48 20.56
CA LYS A 101 -0.35 8.30 20.27
C LYS A 101 0.29 7.27 19.35
N ILE A 102 1.39 7.61 18.67
CA ILE A 102 2.12 6.65 17.83
C ILE A 102 2.79 5.64 18.75
N LYS A 103 2.43 4.37 18.62
CA LYS A 103 2.98 3.31 19.48
C LYS A 103 4.40 2.95 19.07
N SER A 104 5.24 2.56 20.03
CA SER A 104 6.47 1.82 19.72
C SER A 104 6.15 0.45 19.10
N GLY A 105 7.15 -0.16 18.47
CA GLY A 105 6.95 -1.48 17.91
C GLY A 105 8.19 -2.05 17.22
N ASP A 106 8.03 -3.29 16.79
CA ASP A 106 9.05 -4.00 16.04
C ASP A 106 8.83 -3.76 14.54
N VAL A 107 9.90 -3.39 13.84
CA VAL A 107 9.91 -3.03 12.42
C VAL A 107 10.69 -4.07 11.66
N SER A 108 9.98 -4.88 10.87
CA SER A 108 10.56 -5.88 9.98
C SER A 108 10.78 -5.28 8.60
N ILE A 109 12.01 -5.34 8.10
CA ILE A 109 12.37 -4.95 6.73
C ILE A 109 12.77 -6.22 5.99
N LEU A 110 12.19 -6.44 4.81
CA LEU A 110 12.35 -7.67 4.03
C LEU A 110 12.82 -7.32 2.61
N TYR A 111 13.77 -8.09 2.10
CA TYR A 111 14.10 -8.12 0.67
C TYR A 111 13.42 -9.35 0.04
N LEU A 112 12.50 -9.10 -0.88
CA LEU A 112 11.65 -10.09 -1.53
C LEU A 112 12.13 -10.30 -2.97
N LYS A 113 12.38 -11.55 -3.34
CA LYS A 113 12.82 -11.93 -4.69
C LYS A 113 11.67 -12.50 -5.50
N GLY A 114 11.66 -12.20 -6.80
CA GLY A 114 10.73 -12.80 -7.75
C GLY A 114 9.27 -12.56 -7.40
N CYS A 115 8.92 -11.33 -7.04
CA CYS A 115 7.54 -10.93 -6.80
C CYS A 115 6.81 -10.76 -8.14
N THR A 116 5.61 -11.33 -8.27
CA THR A 116 4.75 -11.08 -9.44
C THR A 116 3.58 -10.18 -9.05
N VAL A 117 3.39 -9.10 -9.81
CA VAL A 117 2.31 -8.11 -9.67
C VAL A 117 1.82 -7.71 -11.04
N GLY A 118 0.54 -7.96 -11.35
CA GLY A 118 0.11 -7.81 -12.74
C GLY A 118 0.78 -8.84 -13.62
N ASP A 119 1.27 -8.36 -14.76
CA ASP A 119 2.11 -9.11 -15.68
C ASP A 119 3.61 -8.87 -15.43
N ASN A 120 3.97 -8.09 -14.40
CA ASN A 120 5.35 -7.76 -14.08
C ASN A 120 5.94 -8.73 -13.05
N THR A 121 7.19 -9.11 -13.25
CA THR A 121 8.01 -9.80 -12.25
C THR A 121 9.15 -8.88 -11.82
N CYS A 122 9.31 -8.66 -10.52
CA CYS A 122 10.29 -7.75 -9.96
C CYS A 122 10.73 -8.18 -8.56
N ASP A 123 11.81 -7.58 -8.07
CA ASP A 123 12.15 -7.64 -6.65
C ASP A 123 11.41 -6.55 -5.88
N ALA A 124 11.23 -6.74 -4.58
CA ALA A 124 10.50 -5.79 -3.74
C ALA A 124 11.10 -5.67 -2.34
N ILE A 125 10.81 -4.55 -1.68
CA ILE A 125 11.16 -4.32 -0.28
C ILE A 125 9.87 -4.25 0.53
N GLY A 126 9.76 -5.08 1.56
CA GLY A 126 8.67 -5.01 2.54
C GLY A 126 9.11 -4.24 3.78
N ILE A 127 8.29 -3.33 4.27
CA ILE A 127 8.48 -2.66 5.57
C ILE A 127 7.22 -2.87 6.39
N LEU A 128 7.32 -3.62 7.50
CA LEU A 128 6.20 -3.95 8.36
C LEU A 128 6.47 -3.44 9.77
N LYS A 129 5.49 -2.80 10.38
CA LYS A 129 5.55 -2.38 11.78
C LYS A 129 4.47 -3.08 12.59
N SER A 130 4.89 -3.72 13.68
CA SER A 130 4.03 -4.39 14.64
C SER A 130 4.01 -3.60 15.94
N GLU A 131 2.86 -3.01 16.24
CA GLU A 131 2.63 -2.15 17.41
C GLU A 131 1.95 -2.90 18.55
N THR A 132 1.54 -4.14 18.29
CA THR A 132 0.84 -4.99 19.24
C THR A 132 1.56 -6.33 19.36
N LYS A 133 1.96 -6.69 20.58
CA LYS A 133 2.37 -8.06 20.92
C LYS A 133 1.16 -8.84 21.43
N GLN A 134 1.07 -10.08 20.98
CA GLN A 134 0.05 -11.04 21.42
C GLN A 134 0.63 -11.89 22.54
N GLU A 135 -0.10 -12.01 23.64
CA GLU A 135 0.21 -13.00 24.67
C GLU A 135 -0.19 -14.39 24.14
N ILE A 136 0.76 -15.32 24.15
CA ILE A 136 0.58 -16.69 23.68
C ILE A 136 0.85 -17.62 24.87
N LEU A 137 -0.12 -18.50 25.15
CA LEU A 137 0.09 -19.63 26.05
C LEU A 137 0.74 -20.77 25.25
N GLN A 138 2.04 -20.95 25.44
CA GLN A 138 2.79 -22.02 24.79
C GLN A 138 2.73 -23.28 25.65
N ILE A 139 2.11 -24.34 25.11
CA ILE A 139 2.01 -25.66 25.74
C ILE A 139 2.95 -26.62 25.02
N GLU A 140 3.89 -27.20 25.76
CA GLU A 140 4.88 -28.15 25.24
C GLU A 140 4.69 -29.50 25.92
N ARG A 141 4.73 -30.59 25.13
CA ARG A 141 4.69 -31.94 25.69
C ARG A 141 6.08 -32.33 26.20
N CYS A 142 6.15 -32.86 27.41
CA CYS A 142 7.36 -33.41 28.01
C CYS A 142 7.19 -34.91 28.30
N SER A 143 8.24 -35.56 28.80
CA SER A 143 8.26 -37.01 29.07
C SER A 143 7.19 -37.48 30.06
N ASP A 144 6.78 -36.61 31.00
CA ASP A 144 5.87 -36.90 32.10
C ASP A 144 4.53 -36.12 32.02
N GLY A 145 4.29 -35.36 30.94
CA GLY A 145 3.04 -34.61 30.78
C GLY A 145 3.17 -33.40 29.85
N PHE A 146 2.77 -32.24 30.35
CA PHE A 146 2.81 -30.97 29.61
C PHE A 146 3.37 -29.86 30.49
N THR A 147 4.16 -28.98 29.90
CA THR A 147 4.56 -27.70 30.49
C THR A 147 3.83 -26.56 29.78
N ALA A 148 3.61 -25.46 30.49
CA ALA A 148 3.00 -24.27 29.92
C ALA A 148 3.83 -23.04 30.30
N LYS A 149 4.08 -22.17 29.34
CA LYS A 149 4.71 -20.86 29.57
C LYS A 149 3.97 -19.77 28.81
N LYS A 150 3.91 -18.58 29.43
CA LYS A 150 3.46 -17.37 28.74
C LYS A 150 4.62 -16.85 27.89
N THR A 151 4.35 -16.59 26.62
CA THR A 151 5.28 -15.92 25.72
C THR A 151 4.58 -14.75 25.02
N GLU A 152 5.36 -13.81 24.50
CA GLU A 152 4.85 -12.70 23.71
C GLU A 152 5.39 -12.82 22.29
N GLY A 153 4.53 -12.55 21.31
CA GLY A 153 4.90 -12.66 19.90
C GLY A 153 4.17 -11.67 19.00
N ILE A 154 4.68 -11.53 17.79
CA ILE A 154 4.04 -10.78 16.72
C ILE A 154 3.06 -11.71 15.99
N SER A 155 1.90 -11.20 15.58
CA SER A 155 0.92 -12.00 14.87
C SER A 155 1.36 -12.36 13.46
N LEU A 156 1.34 -13.64 13.10
CA LEU A 156 1.51 -14.12 11.72
C LEU A 156 0.24 -13.98 10.86
N SER A 157 -0.78 -13.29 11.36
CA SER A 157 -2.08 -13.14 10.68
C SER A 157 -2.46 -11.70 10.35
N LYS A 158 -1.86 -10.72 11.03
CA LYS A 158 -2.23 -9.31 10.94
C LYS A 158 -0.99 -8.44 10.92
N ILE A 159 -1.03 -7.44 10.06
CA ILE A 159 -0.06 -6.36 9.96
C ILE A 159 -0.77 -5.09 10.45
N ASP A 160 -0.20 -4.40 11.44
CA ASP A 160 -0.76 -3.14 11.95
C ASP A 160 -0.53 -2.04 10.91
N LYS A 161 0.73 -1.88 10.51
CA LYS A 161 1.16 -0.99 9.43
C LYS A 161 2.19 -1.66 8.55
N GLY A 162 2.12 -1.42 7.25
CA GLY A 162 3.12 -1.94 6.35
C GLY A 162 3.06 -1.33 4.96
N CYS A 163 4.14 -1.50 4.21
CA CYS A 163 4.18 -1.24 2.79
C CYS A 163 5.03 -2.29 2.06
N ILE A 164 4.76 -2.48 0.77
CA ILE A 164 5.63 -3.19 -0.14
C ILE A 164 5.97 -2.24 -1.29
N ILE A 165 7.26 -2.06 -1.53
CA ILE A 165 7.84 -1.24 -2.59
C ILE A 165 8.31 -2.19 -3.69
N PHE A 166 7.68 -2.13 -4.85
CA PHE A 166 8.05 -2.93 -6.02
C PHE A 166 9.09 -2.18 -6.85
N ASN A 167 10.15 -2.87 -7.27
CA ASN A 167 11.16 -2.31 -8.16
C ASN A 167 10.64 -2.19 -9.61
N ILE A 168 9.64 -1.33 -9.80
CA ILE A 168 8.93 -1.04 -11.04
C ILE A 168 8.80 0.48 -11.13
N ASN A 169 9.09 1.08 -12.29
CA ASN A 169 8.99 2.52 -12.52
C ASN A 169 9.81 3.35 -11.50
N GLU A 170 11.10 3.02 -11.33
CA GLU A 170 12.02 3.73 -10.42
C GLU A 170 11.94 5.26 -10.58
N SER A 171 12.02 5.77 -11.81
CA SER A 171 12.00 7.20 -12.10
C SER A 171 10.67 7.89 -11.75
N GLU A 172 9.58 7.13 -11.58
CA GLU A 172 8.28 7.63 -11.15
C GLU A 172 8.02 7.45 -9.64
N GLY A 173 8.98 6.88 -8.90
CA GLY A 173 8.88 6.71 -7.46
C GLY A 173 8.45 5.35 -6.97
N TYR A 174 8.69 4.32 -7.77
CA TYR A 174 8.28 2.95 -7.50
C TYR A 174 6.76 2.77 -7.40
N GLN A 175 6.31 1.55 -7.65
CA GLN A 175 4.96 1.15 -7.30
C GLN A 175 4.94 0.68 -5.84
N VAL A 176 4.04 1.23 -5.02
CA VAL A 176 3.98 0.97 -3.58
C VAL A 176 2.57 0.58 -3.16
N THR A 177 2.39 -0.50 -2.42
CA THR A 177 1.14 -0.80 -1.70
C THR A 177 1.30 -0.48 -0.22
N VAL A 178 0.26 0.04 0.43
CA VAL A 178 0.32 0.49 1.84
C VAL A 178 -0.88 -0.02 2.63
N ILE A 179 -0.61 -0.53 3.83
CA ILE A 179 -1.58 -0.92 4.84
C ILE A 179 -1.40 -0.04 6.07
N ASP A 180 -2.51 0.53 6.55
CA ASP A 180 -2.59 1.14 7.88
C ASP A 180 -3.96 0.82 8.50
N LYS A 181 -4.01 -0.25 9.32
CA LYS A 181 -5.25 -0.74 9.94
C LYS A 181 -5.62 0.01 11.22
N THR A 182 -4.71 0.83 11.74
CA THR A 182 -4.91 1.62 12.98
C THR A 182 -5.51 3.01 12.73
N SER A 183 -5.72 3.36 11.46
CA SER A 183 -6.15 4.66 10.91
C SER A 183 -7.49 5.23 11.41
N ARG A 184 -8.26 4.55 12.28
CA ARG A 184 -9.56 5.08 12.78
C ARG A 184 -9.44 6.32 13.67
N MET A 185 -8.24 6.80 13.99
CA MET A 185 -8.01 7.89 14.96
C MET A 185 -7.01 8.98 14.53
N GLY A 186 -6.83 9.21 13.23
CA GLY A 186 -5.97 10.31 12.72
C GLY A 186 -4.48 9.95 12.55
N ASP A 187 -4.11 8.70 12.82
CA ASP A 187 -2.74 8.18 12.68
C ASP A 187 -2.31 7.95 11.22
N THR A 188 -3.24 7.98 10.26
CA THR A 188 -2.97 7.71 8.83
C THR A 188 -1.94 8.66 8.22
N LYS A 189 -1.85 9.89 8.75
CA LYS A 189 -0.94 10.91 8.23
C LYS A 189 0.53 10.59 8.49
N TYR A 190 0.87 10.01 9.64
CA TYR A 190 2.31 9.83 9.92
C TYR A 190 2.91 8.72 9.05
N TRP A 191 2.19 7.61 8.83
CA TRP A 191 2.72 6.48 8.07
C TRP A 191 2.86 6.82 6.58
N LYS A 192 1.80 7.35 5.97
CA LYS A 192 1.80 7.71 4.54
C LYS A 192 2.49 9.04 4.26
N ASP A 193 2.17 10.08 5.02
CA ASP A 193 2.59 11.45 4.69
C ASP A 193 3.94 11.80 5.31
N SER A 194 4.20 11.45 6.58
CA SER A 194 5.43 11.86 7.29
C SER A 194 6.58 10.86 7.23
N PHE A 195 6.30 9.57 7.07
CA PHE A 195 7.33 8.52 7.00
C PHE A 195 7.61 8.12 5.56
N LEU A 196 6.59 7.63 4.85
CA LEU A 196 6.76 7.17 3.47
C LEU A 196 6.79 8.31 2.46
N HIS A 197 6.09 9.42 2.72
CA HIS A 197 5.89 10.52 1.77
C HIS A 197 5.38 9.98 0.42
N VAL A 198 4.25 9.26 0.45
CA VAL A 198 3.65 8.64 -0.74
C VAL A 198 2.38 9.36 -1.17
N LYS A 199 2.12 9.38 -2.47
CA LYS A 199 0.84 9.86 -3.05
C LYS A 199 0.23 8.77 -3.92
N SER A 200 -1.08 8.84 -4.13
CA SER A 200 -1.80 7.88 -4.97
C SER A 200 -1.13 7.75 -6.34
N TYR A 201 -0.96 6.51 -6.78
CA TYR A 201 -0.43 6.18 -8.09
C TYR A 201 -1.58 6.26 -9.10
N ASN A 202 -1.77 7.45 -9.67
CA ASN A 202 -2.72 7.68 -10.75
C ASN A 202 -2.17 7.14 -12.08
N GLY A 203 -1.77 5.86 -12.14
CA GLY A 203 -1.47 5.20 -13.42
C GLY A 203 -2.74 5.13 -14.28
N ALA A 204 -2.59 4.98 -15.60
CA ALA A 204 -3.70 4.95 -16.56
C ALA A 204 -4.83 3.99 -16.12
N TYR A 205 -4.48 2.81 -15.60
CA TYR A 205 -5.44 1.83 -15.10
C TYR A 205 -6.29 2.31 -13.91
N HIS A 206 -5.70 3.03 -12.95
CA HIS A 206 -6.44 3.61 -11.81
C HIS A 206 -7.35 4.74 -12.26
N GLN A 207 -6.89 5.58 -13.20
CA GLN A 207 -7.72 6.62 -13.80
C GLN A 207 -8.93 5.99 -14.52
N THR A 208 -8.71 4.92 -15.30
CA THR A 208 -9.78 4.18 -15.96
C THR A 208 -10.76 3.53 -14.99
N LYS A 209 -10.27 2.82 -13.95
CA LYS A 209 -11.15 2.16 -12.95
C LYS A 209 -11.96 3.19 -12.15
N SER A 210 -11.31 4.26 -11.69
CA SER A 210 -11.97 5.36 -10.99
C SER A 210 -13.01 6.05 -11.87
N LEU A 211 -12.70 6.31 -13.15
CA LEU A 211 -13.63 6.92 -14.09
C LEU A 211 -14.85 6.02 -14.37
N VAL A 212 -14.65 4.70 -14.49
CA VAL A 212 -15.75 3.72 -14.65
C VAL A 212 -16.65 3.72 -13.43
N ASP A 213 -16.09 3.69 -12.23
CA ASP A 213 -16.88 3.62 -11.00
C ASP A 213 -17.60 4.95 -10.73
N VAL A 214 -16.96 6.09 -10.98
CA VAL A 214 -17.60 7.42 -10.96
C VAL A 214 -18.72 7.52 -12.00
N CYS A 215 -18.53 6.99 -13.22
CA CYS A 215 -19.59 6.90 -14.22
C CYS A 215 -20.78 6.08 -13.75
N LYS A 216 -20.54 4.90 -13.16
CA LYS A 216 -21.61 4.05 -12.62
C LYS A 216 -22.37 4.75 -11.51
N ASP A 217 -21.65 5.40 -10.59
CA ASP A 217 -22.25 6.10 -9.48
C ASP A 217 -23.10 7.27 -9.96
N PHE A 218 -22.60 8.08 -10.90
CA PHE A 218 -23.36 9.16 -11.55
C PHE A 218 -24.66 8.65 -12.19
N ILE A 219 -24.60 7.58 -12.99
CA ILE A 219 -25.78 6.96 -13.64
C ILE A 219 -26.81 6.48 -12.60
N ASN A 220 -26.36 6.07 -11.41
CA ASN A 220 -27.20 5.53 -10.35
C ASN A 220 -27.75 6.62 -9.41
N THR A 221 -27.05 7.73 -9.20
CA THR A 221 -27.44 8.79 -8.23
C THR A 221 -28.13 9.97 -8.90
N GLU A 222 -27.46 10.69 -9.79
CA GLU A 222 -27.95 11.94 -10.38
C GLU A 222 -29.10 11.73 -11.36
N VAL A 223 -29.25 10.51 -11.86
CA VAL A 223 -30.20 10.20 -12.92
C VAL A 223 -31.39 9.38 -12.45
N SER A 224 -31.64 9.37 -11.14
CA SER A 224 -32.72 8.60 -10.50
C SER A 224 -33.91 9.47 -10.04
N GLY A 225 -33.92 10.77 -10.36
CA GLY A 225 -35.07 11.66 -10.14
C GLY A 225 -36.20 11.44 -11.16
N ASN A 226 -37.39 12.01 -10.91
CA ASN A 226 -38.66 11.84 -11.68
C ASN A 226 -38.65 12.15 -13.20
N LYS A 227 -37.48 12.46 -13.79
CA LYS A 227 -37.20 12.54 -15.24
C LYS A 227 -35.86 11.86 -15.59
N GLY A 228 -35.54 10.77 -14.91
CA GLY A 228 -34.29 10.03 -15.02
C GLY A 228 -34.21 9.18 -16.27
N LEU A 229 -32.99 8.75 -16.62
CA LEU A 229 -32.73 7.80 -17.70
C LEU A 229 -33.45 6.48 -17.41
N THR A 230 -34.10 5.97 -18.44
CA THR A 230 -34.69 4.63 -18.47
C THR A 230 -33.62 3.55 -18.27
N LYS A 231 -34.04 2.35 -17.86
CA LYS A 231 -33.13 1.20 -17.76
C LYS A 231 -32.36 0.92 -19.06
N VAL A 232 -33.00 1.17 -20.21
CA VAL A 232 -32.41 0.98 -21.54
C VAL A 232 -31.30 2.01 -21.78
N GLU A 233 -31.55 3.28 -21.48
CA GLU A 233 -30.54 4.34 -21.63
C GLU A 233 -29.35 4.13 -20.69
N LYS A 234 -29.60 3.74 -19.43
CA LYS A 234 -28.52 3.38 -18.48
C LYS A 234 -27.66 2.23 -19.02
N ALA A 235 -28.29 1.19 -19.57
CA ALA A 235 -27.57 0.08 -20.19
C ALA A 235 -26.76 0.52 -21.42
N MET A 236 -27.31 1.38 -22.27
CA MET A 236 -26.61 1.92 -23.44
C MET A 236 -25.41 2.78 -23.06
N ILE A 237 -25.50 3.59 -22.01
CA ILE A 237 -24.35 4.37 -21.50
C ILE A 237 -23.28 3.43 -20.95
N ALA A 238 -23.66 2.40 -20.18
CA ALA A 238 -22.71 1.42 -19.66
C ALA A 238 -21.97 0.66 -20.78
N VAL A 239 -22.68 0.30 -21.87
CA VAL A 239 -22.07 -0.32 -23.05
C VAL A 239 -21.09 0.64 -23.74
N ARG A 240 -21.46 1.91 -23.92
CA ARG A 240 -20.58 2.94 -24.50
C ARG A 240 -19.34 3.20 -23.64
N ALA A 241 -19.51 3.32 -22.33
CA ALA A 241 -18.40 3.45 -21.37
C ALA A 241 -17.42 2.29 -21.49
N LYS A 242 -17.93 1.05 -21.56
CA LYS A 242 -17.07 -0.12 -21.77
C LYS A 242 -16.37 -0.09 -23.13
N LYS A 243 -17.06 0.32 -24.19
CA LYS A 243 -16.52 0.39 -25.55
C LYS A 243 -15.40 1.44 -25.66
N ALA A 244 -15.64 2.65 -25.17
CA ALA A 244 -14.68 3.75 -25.18
C ALA A 244 -13.34 3.37 -24.52
N LEU A 245 -13.39 2.55 -23.45
CA LEU A 245 -12.20 2.10 -22.73
C LEU A 245 -11.49 0.91 -23.36
N LEU A 246 -12.19 0.11 -24.18
CA LEU A 246 -11.60 -1.03 -24.86
C LEU A 246 -10.99 -0.66 -26.22
N GLU A 247 -11.54 0.36 -26.88
CA GLU A 247 -11.13 0.75 -28.23
C GLU A 247 -10.05 1.85 -28.24
N ASN A 248 -9.80 2.52 -27.11
CA ASN A 248 -8.83 3.61 -27.02
C ASN A 248 -7.75 3.32 -25.97
N GLU A 249 -6.48 3.28 -26.38
CA GLU A 249 -5.33 3.16 -25.45
C GLU A 249 -5.07 4.44 -24.65
N ILE A 250 -5.36 5.60 -25.23
CA ILE A 250 -5.25 6.92 -24.60
C ILE A 250 -6.51 7.71 -24.95
N LEU A 251 -7.20 8.22 -23.93
CA LEU A 251 -8.45 8.95 -24.09
C LEU A 251 -8.49 10.12 -23.11
N THR A 252 -8.79 11.34 -23.58
CA THR A 252 -9.01 12.48 -22.69
C THR A 252 -10.38 12.37 -22.01
N LEU A 253 -10.55 13.08 -20.88
CA LEU A 253 -11.85 13.13 -20.21
C LEU A 253 -12.94 13.71 -21.13
N GLU A 254 -12.63 14.75 -21.91
CA GLU A 254 -13.58 15.27 -22.89
C GLU A 254 -14.00 14.21 -23.91
N GLN A 255 -13.04 13.53 -24.55
CA GLN A 255 -13.32 12.48 -25.53
C GLN A 255 -14.16 11.34 -24.94
N TYR A 256 -13.84 10.91 -23.72
CA TYR A 256 -14.61 9.89 -23.02
C TYR A 256 -16.04 10.35 -22.76
N THR A 257 -16.24 11.55 -22.22
CA THR A 257 -17.59 12.04 -21.89
C THR A 257 -18.45 12.25 -23.15
N GLU A 258 -17.87 12.72 -24.24
CA GLU A 258 -18.54 12.85 -25.53
C GLU A 258 -18.99 11.49 -26.07
N GLU A 259 -18.11 10.49 -26.07
CA GLU A 259 -18.40 9.15 -26.59
C GLU A 259 -19.46 8.43 -25.74
N VAL A 260 -19.39 8.60 -24.41
CA VAL A 260 -20.22 7.86 -23.45
C VAL A 260 -21.61 8.45 -23.30
N PHE A 261 -21.74 9.77 -23.17
CA PHE A 261 -23.02 10.41 -22.88
C PHE A 261 -23.75 10.86 -24.14
N GLN A 262 -23.03 11.37 -25.15
CA GLN A 262 -23.59 11.85 -26.44
C GLN A 262 -24.72 12.90 -26.30
N ASP A 263 -24.86 13.50 -25.12
CA ASP A 263 -25.85 14.54 -24.81
C ASP A 263 -25.13 15.63 -24.01
N THR A 264 -25.13 16.85 -24.53
CA THR A 264 -24.39 17.99 -23.95
C THR A 264 -24.86 18.37 -22.55
N LYS A 265 -26.13 18.14 -22.20
CA LYS A 265 -26.64 18.37 -20.84
C LYS A 265 -26.15 17.31 -19.86
N LEU A 266 -26.10 16.04 -20.30
CA LEU A 266 -25.56 14.95 -19.48
C LEU A 266 -24.05 15.10 -19.27
N ILE A 267 -23.31 15.52 -20.30
CA ILE A 267 -21.89 15.82 -20.20
C ILE A 267 -21.64 16.93 -19.18
N GLY A 268 -22.40 18.03 -19.25
CA GLY A 268 -22.30 19.13 -18.28
C GLY A 268 -22.52 18.65 -16.84
N LYS A 269 -23.61 17.91 -16.60
CA LYS A 269 -23.91 17.34 -15.28
C LYS A 269 -22.84 16.39 -14.76
N PHE A 270 -22.26 15.57 -15.65
CA PHE A 270 -21.20 14.65 -15.26
C PHE A 270 -19.91 15.39 -14.90
N ASN A 271 -19.56 16.43 -15.65
CA ASN A 271 -18.40 17.27 -15.35
C ASN A 271 -18.55 18.01 -14.01
N ASP A 272 -19.75 18.54 -13.73
CA ASP A 272 -20.08 19.14 -12.43
C ASP A 272 -19.96 18.11 -11.30
N TYR A 273 -20.46 16.88 -11.51
CA TYR A 273 -20.38 15.78 -10.56
C TYR A 273 -18.92 15.38 -10.25
N ILE A 274 -18.05 15.30 -11.27
CA ILE A 274 -16.62 15.03 -11.09
C ILE A 274 -15.96 16.16 -10.29
N LEU A 275 -16.25 17.42 -10.61
CA LEU A 275 -15.69 18.58 -9.90
C LEU A 275 -16.03 18.54 -8.39
N GLU A 276 -17.28 18.20 -8.05
CA GLU A 276 -17.69 18.04 -6.65
C GLU A 276 -17.06 16.83 -5.96
N ALA A 277 -16.80 15.74 -6.69
CA ALA A 277 -16.16 14.54 -6.16
C ALA A 277 -14.64 14.72 -5.93
N VAL A 278 -13.96 15.54 -6.73
CA VAL A 278 -12.52 15.83 -6.62
C VAL A 278 -12.20 16.84 -5.50
N LEU A 279 -13.17 17.67 -5.10
CA LEU A 279 -13.03 18.65 -4.01
C LEU A 279 -13.28 18.09 -2.61
N LYS A 280 -13.58 16.78 -2.49
CA LYS A 280 -13.76 16.07 -1.21
C LYS A 280 -12.59 15.12 -0.94
#